data_AF-A0A7C3MI66-F1
#
_entry.id   AF-A0A7C3MI66-F1
#
_cell.length_a   1.000
_cell.length_b   1.000
_cell.length_c   1.000
_cell.angle_alpha   90.00
_cell.angle_beta   90.00
_cell.angle_gamma   90.00
#
_symmetry.space_group_name_H-M   'P 1'
#
loop_
_entity.id
_entity.type
_entity.pdbx_description
1 polymer ?
#
loop_
_entity_poly.entity_id
_entity_poly.type
_entity_poly.pdbx_seq_one_letter_code
_entity_poly.pdbx_strand_id
1 'polypeptide(L)'
;MRKNGFTLVEAIVVIAILLILGGLLTPIVSSQLQNKKIEVTEEKLKKIKKAIIGDPSVVQFGQRTDFGYVGDVGVLPDWNGNGSVDIVDLYSLVVRPPHVNPWNYDATSGLWSGWRGPYLDPTQYPDGRYESLLDGWGRDFIPEQPSGIAMRIRSYGPDGVSGTCGNDDICIDIFYDEIQAFVQGNTWDECGTGLAFSGIRVYYPRNGTILNYTVNPAGALFFTTCTTATCRTFPIGVRKIMADLNGNGVYGEASANEPNHFIVISNGPAVSLNLKRLGNCTSGSP
;
A
#
# COMPACT_ATOMS: atom_id res chain seq x y z
N MET A 1 -27.17 67.50 30.35
CA MET A 1 -26.84 66.52 29.30
C MET A 1 -27.98 65.51 29.22
N ARG A 2 -28.83 65.59 28.19
CA ARG A 2 -29.98 64.70 28.02
C ARG A 2 -29.50 63.39 27.39
N LYS A 3 -29.61 62.28 28.12
CA LYS A 3 -29.31 60.95 27.59
C LYS A 3 -30.49 60.54 26.69
N ASN A 4 -30.25 60.39 25.40
CA ASN A 4 -31.23 59.83 24.47
C ASN A 4 -31.35 58.33 24.78
N GLY A 5 -32.44 57.92 25.42
CA GLY A 5 -32.74 56.51 25.66
C GLY A 5 -33.26 55.87 24.37
N PHE A 6 -32.77 54.68 24.06
CA PHE A 6 -33.27 53.84 22.96
C PHE A 6 -34.79 53.68 23.07
N THR A 7 -35.49 53.83 21.94
CA THR A 7 -36.95 53.63 21.91
C THR A 7 -37.26 52.14 21.88
N LEU A 8 -38.39 51.74 22.48
CA LEU A 8 -38.83 50.33 22.54
C LEU A 8 -39.01 49.74 21.11
N VAL A 9 -39.40 50.59 20.16
CA VAL A 9 -39.54 50.23 18.73
C VAL A 9 -38.18 49.92 18.09
N GLU A 10 -37.15 50.72 18.36
CA GLU A 10 -35.81 50.50 17.82
C GLU A 10 -35.21 49.18 18.30
N ALA A 11 -35.42 48.81 19.56
CA ALA A 11 -35.00 47.51 20.08
C ALA A 11 -35.70 46.33 19.37
N ILE A 12 -37.00 46.43 19.11
CA ILE A 12 -37.75 45.38 18.39
C ILE A 12 -37.30 45.28 16.93
N VAL A 13 -37.08 46.41 16.25
CA VAL A 13 -36.62 46.44 14.86
C VAL A 13 -35.20 45.84 14.74
N VAL A 14 -34.30 46.17 15.66
CA VAL A 14 -32.94 45.61 15.69
C VAL A 14 -32.98 44.09 15.91
N ILE A 15 -33.77 43.61 16.88
CA ILE A 15 -33.90 42.16 17.13
C ILE A 15 -34.52 41.45 15.91
N ALA A 16 -35.53 42.04 15.26
CA ALA A 16 -36.13 41.48 14.05
C ALA A 16 -35.10 41.36 12.90
N ILE A 17 -34.29 42.39 12.68
CA ILE A 17 -33.22 42.35 11.67
C ILE A 17 -32.17 41.29 12.02
N LEU A 18 -31.76 41.19 13.29
CA LEU A 18 -30.77 40.21 13.74
C LEU A 18 -31.27 38.76 13.57
N LEU A 19 -32.56 38.50 13.80
CA LEU A 19 -33.16 37.18 13.59
C LEU A 19 -33.20 36.80 12.11
N ILE A 20 -33.57 37.75 11.24
CA ILE A 20 -33.53 37.54 9.77
C ILE A 20 -32.09 37.26 9.33
N LEU A 21 -31.13 38.09 9.79
CA LEU A 21 -29.72 37.92 9.43
C LEU A 21 -29.17 36.59 9.93
N GLY A 22 -29.49 36.22 11.17
CA GLY A 22 -29.08 34.94 11.77
C GLY A 22 -29.58 33.74 10.98
N GLY A 23 -30.86 33.76 10.55
CA GLY A 23 -31.44 32.71 9.71
C GLY A 23 -30.69 32.54 8.39
N LEU A 24 -30.33 33.64 7.72
CA LEU A 24 -29.65 33.62 6.42
C LEU A 24 -28.21 33.09 6.46
N LEU A 25 -27.53 33.18 7.60
CA LEU A 25 -26.14 32.74 7.74
C LEU A 25 -26.00 31.23 7.99
N THR A 26 -27.04 30.58 8.53
CA THR A 26 -27.00 29.14 8.88
C THR A 26 -26.65 28.19 7.73
N PRO A 27 -27.27 28.23 6.53
CA PRO A 27 -26.98 27.26 5.48
C PRO A 27 -25.53 27.36 4.97
N ILE A 28 -24.98 28.57 4.94
CA ILE A 28 -23.61 28.82 4.46
C ILE A 28 -22.59 28.11 5.35
N VAL A 29 -22.74 28.23 6.67
CA VAL A 29 -21.84 27.59 7.63
C VAL A 29 -21.94 26.07 7.55
N SER A 30 -23.15 25.52 7.42
CA SER A 30 -23.33 24.06 7.31
C SER A 30 -22.65 23.46 6.09
N SER A 31 -22.74 24.10 4.92
CA SER A 31 -22.11 23.61 3.69
C SER A 31 -20.58 23.66 3.76
N GLN A 32 -20.01 24.72 4.36
CA GLN A 32 -18.55 24.79 4.54
C GLN A 32 -18.03 23.70 5.48
N LEU A 33 -18.77 23.40 6.56
CA LEU A 33 -18.40 22.32 7.48
C LEU A 33 -18.46 20.96 6.79
N GLN A 34 -19.48 20.71 5.97
CA GLN A 34 -19.58 19.45 5.21
C GLN A 34 -18.42 19.28 4.24
N ASN A 35 -18.06 20.32 3.48
CA ASN A 35 -16.95 20.27 2.54
C ASN A 35 -15.62 19.97 3.25
N LYS A 36 -15.38 20.57 4.43
CA LYS A 36 -14.20 20.26 5.24
C LYS A 36 -14.17 18.81 5.70
N LYS A 37 -15.31 18.23 6.07
CA LYS A 37 -15.39 16.82 6.47
C LYS A 37 -15.11 15.88 5.30
N ILE A 38 -15.60 16.21 4.11
CA ILE A 38 -15.31 15.47 2.88
C ILE A 38 -13.80 15.51 2.60
N GLU A 39 -13.19 16.71 2.60
CA GLU A 39 -11.75 16.90 2.36
C GLU A 39 -10.90 16.11 3.37
N VAL A 40 -11.22 16.19 4.67
CA VAL A 40 -10.54 15.42 5.71
C VAL A 40 -10.69 13.92 5.48
N THR A 41 -11.87 13.46 5.05
CA THR A 41 -12.12 12.04 4.78
C THR A 41 -11.29 11.54 3.61
N GLU A 42 -11.24 12.29 2.50
CA GLU A 42 -10.41 11.97 1.35
C GLU A 42 -8.92 11.95 1.69
N GLU A 43 -8.44 12.93 2.48
CA GLU A 43 -7.07 12.98 2.94
C GLU A 43 -6.73 11.75 3.80
N LYS A 44 -7.60 11.38 4.73
CA LYS A 44 -7.44 10.18 5.56
C LYS A 44 -7.45 8.90 4.72
N LEU A 45 -8.36 8.76 3.76
CA LEU A 45 -8.38 7.61 2.84
C LEU A 45 -7.07 7.50 2.03
N LYS A 46 -6.53 8.63 1.55
CA LYS A 46 -5.22 8.67 0.87
C LYS A 46 -4.09 8.25 1.81
N LYS A 47 -4.10 8.71 3.07
CA LYS A 47 -3.14 8.27 4.10
C LYS A 47 -3.23 6.79 4.38
N ILE A 48 -4.44 6.24 4.49
CA ILE A 48 -4.65 4.79 4.69
C ILE A 48 -4.13 4.01 3.47
N LYS A 49 -4.49 4.41 2.25
CA LYS A 49 -3.97 3.76 1.04
C LYS A 49 -2.43 3.78 1.01
N LYS A 50 -1.82 4.93 1.30
CA LYS A 50 -0.36 5.07 1.40
C LYS A 50 0.24 4.22 2.52
N ALA A 51 -0.40 4.08 3.67
CA ALA A 51 0.04 3.19 4.74
C ALA A 51 0.05 1.71 4.30
N ILE A 52 -0.88 1.32 3.44
CA ILE A 52 -1.02 -0.06 2.95
C ILE A 52 -0.01 -0.37 1.86
N ILE A 53 0.05 0.46 0.82
CA ILE A 53 0.84 0.17 -0.39
C ILE A 53 2.19 0.91 -0.43
N GLY A 54 2.41 1.86 0.47
CA GLY A 54 3.55 2.80 0.45
C GLY A 54 3.38 3.95 -0.54
N ASP A 55 4.37 4.84 -0.58
CA ASP A 55 4.43 5.93 -1.55
C ASP A 55 5.34 5.58 -2.76
N PRO A 56 4.78 5.47 -3.98
CA PRO A 56 5.58 5.23 -5.18
C PRO A 56 6.47 6.39 -5.59
N SER A 57 6.22 7.61 -5.10
CA SER A 57 7.04 8.79 -5.41
C SER A 57 8.33 8.88 -4.58
N VAL A 58 8.43 8.11 -3.49
CA VAL A 58 9.60 8.10 -2.61
C VAL A 58 10.67 7.18 -3.19
N VAL A 59 11.52 7.79 -4.01
CA VAL A 59 12.60 7.13 -4.74
C VAL A 59 13.95 7.58 -4.19
N GLN A 60 14.81 6.63 -3.81
CA GLN A 60 16.22 6.87 -3.48
C GLN A 60 17.09 6.02 -4.40
N PHE A 61 18.16 6.60 -4.93
CA PHE A 61 19.05 5.94 -5.89
C PHE A 61 18.31 5.34 -7.11
N GLY A 62 17.26 6.02 -7.58
CA GLY A 62 16.44 5.56 -8.70
C GLY A 62 15.51 4.38 -8.39
N GLN A 63 15.44 3.95 -7.13
CA GLN A 63 14.59 2.85 -6.68
C GLN A 63 13.57 3.32 -5.63
N ARG A 64 12.35 2.81 -5.73
CA ARG A 64 11.31 3.04 -4.72
C ARG A 64 11.75 2.46 -3.38
N THR A 65 11.58 3.22 -2.29
CA THR A 65 12.01 2.80 -0.94
C THR A 65 10.88 2.67 0.08
N ASP A 66 9.68 3.13 -0.27
CA ASP A 66 8.49 3.04 0.60
C ASP A 66 7.43 2.10 -0.01
N PHE A 67 7.12 1.01 0.69
CA PHE A 67 6.20 -0.03 0.25
C PHE A 67 5.07 -0.34 1.24
N GLY A 68 4.97 0.42 2.33
CA GLY A 68 3.91 0.28 3.33
C GLY A 68 3.77 -1.12 3.95
N TYR A 69 2.60 -1.39 4.54
CA TYR A 69 2.28 -2.64 5.21
C TYR A 69 2.42 -3.86 4.29
N VAL A 70 1.90 -3.79 3.06
CA VAL A 70 1.99 -4.91 2.10
C VAL A 70 3.45 -5.21 1.76
N GLY A 71 4.29 -4.18 1.66
CA GLY A 71 5.71 -4.32 1.37
C GLY A 71 6.51 -5.05 2.43
N ASP A 72 6.17 -4.83 3.70
CA ASP A 72 6.88 -5.38 4.84
C ASP A 72 6.31 -6.75 5.28
N VAL A 73 4.99 -6.91 5.22
CA VAL A 73 4.25 -8.07 5.73
C VAL A 73 3.90 -9.06 4.60
N GLY A 74 3.69 -8.58 3.38
CA GLY A 74 3.39 -9.39 2.19
C GLY A 74 1.92 -9.75 1.98
N VAL A 75 1.02 -9.20 2.80
CA VAL A 75 -0.43 -9.39 2.69
C VAL A 75 -1.14 -8.07 2.98
N LEU A 76 -2.40 -7.93 2.56
CA LEU A 76 -3.25 -6.82 2.98
C LEU A 76 -3.49 -6.85 4.51
N PRO A 77 -3.84 -5.71 5.12
CA PRO A 77 -4.38 -5.64 6.47
C PRO A 77 -5.41 -6.74 6.74
N ASP A 78 -5.36 -7.32 7.94
CA ASP A 78 -6.26 -8.37 8.43
C ASP A 78 -6.46 -9.60 7.54
N TRP A 79 -5.33 -10.17 7.12
CA TRP A 79 -5.30 -11.60 6.87
C TRP A 79 -5.02 -12.30 8.21
N ASN A 80 -6.07 -12.68 8.95
CA ASN A 80 -6.09 -13.55 10.14
C ASN A 80 -5.24 -14.86 10.08
N GLY A 81 -4.43 -15.08 9.05
CA GLY A 81 -3.48 -16.18 8.92
C GLY A 81 -4.10 -17.52 8.55
N ASN A 82 -5.44 -17.64 8.53
CA ASN A 82 -6.14 -18.91 8.39
C ASN A 82 -6.64 -19.21 6.95
N GLY A 83 -6.41 -18.31 5.99
CA GLY A 83 -6.79 -18.56 4.60
C GLY A 83 -8.24 -18.22 4.26
N SER A 84 -9.01 -17.74 5.23
CA SER A 84 -10.37 -17.25 5.04
C SER A 84 -10.35 -15.73 4.94
N VAL A 85 -11.03 -15.22 3.92
CA VAL A 85 -11.34 -13.80 3.75
C VAL A 85 -12.33 -13.42 4.86
N ASP A 86 -11.82 -13.18 6.06
CA ASP A 86 -12.57 -12.44 7.08
C ASP A 86 -12.47 -10.94 6.74
N ILE A 87 -13.45 -10.18 7.23
CA ILE A 87 -13.64 -8.75 6.92
C ILE A 87 -12.35 -7.99 7.23
N VAL A 88 -11.66 -7.50 6.20
CA VAL A 88 -10.33 -6.86 6.24
C VAL A 88 -10.23 -5.72 7.28
N ASP A 89 -9.84 -5.95 8.52
CA ASP A 89 -9.58 -4.92 9.54
C ASP A 89 -8.37 -3.99 9.23
N LEU A 90 -8.60 -2.67 9.31
CA LEU A 90 -7.58 -1.63 9.16
C LEU A 90 -6.76 -1.39 10.42
N TYR A 91 -7.13 -1.96 11.57
CA TYR A 91 -6.42 -1.77 12.84
C TYR A 91 -4.98 -2.29 12.79
N SER A 92 -4.66 -3.23 11.88
CA SER A 92 -3.30 -3.73 11.68
C SER A 92 -2.31 -2.66 11.24
N LEU A 93 -2.80 -1.54 10.70
CA LEU A 93 -2.00 -0.39 10.32
C LEU A 93 -1.55 0.45 11.52
N VAL A 94 -2.18 0.29 12.66
CA VAL A 94 -1.88 1.05 13.88
C VAL A 94 -1.27 0.17 14.95
N VAL A 95 -1.76 -1.06 15.10
CA VAL A 95 -1.27 -2.02 16.08
C VAL A 95 -0.89 -3.32 15.39
N ARG A 96 0.23 -3.90 15.82
CA ARG A 96 0.70 -5.17 15.27
C ARG A 96 -0.33 -6.27 15.53
N PRO A 97 -0.81 -6.99 14.49
CA PRO A 97 -1.63 -8.18 14.67
C PRO A 97 -0.84 -9.31 15.36
N PRO A 98 -1.47 -10.13 16.22
CA PRO A 98 -0.79 -11.22 16.90
C PRO A 98 -0.20 -12.29 15.97
N HIS A 99 -0.80 -12.48 14.79
CA HIS A 99 -0.41 -13.48 13.80
C HIS A 99 0.69 -13.00 12.84
N VAL A 100 1.09 -11.72 12.92
CA VAL A 100 2.19 -11.15 12.12
C VAL A 100 3.40 -10.98 13.02
N ASN A 101 4.54 -11.51 12.56
CA ASN A 101 5.80 -11.34 13.27
C ASN A 101 6.22 -9.86 13.34
N PRO A 102 6.89 -9.43 14.43
CA PRO A 102 7.56 -8.13 14.42
C PRO A 102 8.59 -8.06 13.28
N TRP A 103 8.95 -6.83 12.88
CA TRP A 103 10.07 -6.58 11.98
C TRP A 103 11.32 -7.35 12.42
N ASN A 104 11.68 -8.35 11.64
CA ASN A 104 12.71 -9.31 11.99
C ASN A 104 13.55 -9.68 10.76
N TYR A 105 14.84 -9.87 11.00
CA TYR A 105 15.78 -10.35 10.00
C TYR A 105 15.74 -11.87 9.91
N ASP A 106 15.55 -12.39 8.70
CA ASP A 106 15.75 -13.81 8.41
C ASP A 106 17.16 -14.05 7.85
N ALA A 107 18.01 -14.67 8.67
CA ALA A 107 19.39 -14.98 8.31
C ALA A 107 19.51 -15.95 7.12
N THR A 108 18.47 -16.75 6.83
CA THR A 108 18.48 -17.70 5.72
C THR A 108 18.34 -17.00 4.38
N SER A 109 17.37 -16.08 4.27
CA SER A 109 17.16 -15.29 3.05
C SER A 109 18.04 -14.04 2.98
N GLY A 110 18.49 -13.53 4.12
CA GLY A 110 19.17 -12.25 4.25
C GLY A 110 18.23 -11.05 4.11
N LEU A 111 16.92 -11.25 4.31
CA LEU A 111 15.90 -10.22 4.17
C LEU A 111 15.26 -9.88 5.52
N TRP A 112 14.71 -8.66 5.58
CA TRP A 112 13.86 -8.24 6.67
C TRP A 112 12.40 -8.32 6.25
N SER A 113 11.54 -8.78 7.15
CA SER A 113 10.08 -8.77 6.98
C SER A 113 9.38 -8.67 8.32
N GLY A 114 8.08 -8.45 8.29
CA GLY A 114 7.23 -8.36 9.48
C GLY A 114 6.65 -6.98 9.65
N TRP A 115 5.93 -6.79 10.74
CA TRP A 115 5.30 -5.51 11.04
C TRP A 115 6.35 -4.48 11.48
N ARG A 116 6.54 -3.43 10.67
CA ARG A 116 7.60 -2.43 10.85
C ARG A 116 7.20 -1.21 11.66
N GLY A 117 5.92 -1.03 11.96
CA GLY A 117 5.53 0.01 12.91
C GLY A 117 4.04 0.20 12.98
N PRO A 118 3.57 1.17 13.78
CA PRO A 118 2.35 1.84 13.40
C PRO A 118 2.61 2.56 12.06
N TYR A 119 1.89 2.17 11.01
CA TYR A 119 1.90 2.79 9.68
C TYR A 119 0.96 4.00 9.60
N LEU A 120 0.06 4.14 10.57
CA LEU A 120 -0.81 5.28 10.81
C LEU A 120 -0.62 5.79 12.25
N ASP A 121 -1.05 7.02 12.52
CA ASP A 121 -0.97 7.63 13.84
C ASP A 121 -1.74 6.80 14.90
N PRO A 122 -1.08 6.34 15.98
CA PRO A 122 -1.72 5.54 17.01
C PRO A 122 -2.52 6.33 18.04
N THR A 123 -2.76 7.62 17.81
CA THR A 123 -3.60 8.46 18.67
C THR A 123 -5.01 7.89 18.78
N GLN A 124 -5.41 7.59 20.01
CA GLN A 124 -6.72 7.02 20.35
C GLN A 124 -7.63 8.06 21.03
N TYR A 125 -8.92 7.95 20.77
CA TYR A 125 -9.95 8.56 21.59
C TYR A 125 -10.14 7.79 22.90
N PRO A 126 -10.75 8.40 23.94
CA PRO A 126 -11.04 7.73 25.20
C PRO A 126 -11.94 6.48 25.07
N ASP A 127 -12.65 6.33 23.95
CA ASP A 127 -13.48 5.17 23.64
C ASP A 127 -12.70 4.01 22.98
N GLY A 128 -11.40 4.16 22.77
CA GLY A 128 -10.50 3.14 22.23
C GLY A 128 -10.38 3.13 20.70
N ARG A 129 -11.11 3.99 19.98
CA ARG A 129 -10.99 4.12 18.52
C ARG A 129 -9.80 4.98 18.12
N TYR A 130 -9.19 4.66 16.98
CA TYR A 130 -8.03 5.41 16.45
C TYR A 130 -8.47 6.58 15.58
N GLU A 131 -7.95 7.78 15.85
CA GLU A 131 -8.32 8.99 15.11
C GLU A 131 -8.03 8.88 13.60
N SER A 132 -6.94 8.20 13.24
CA SER A 132 -6.55 7.96 11.86
C SER A 132 -7.52 7.07 11.08
N LEU A 133 -8.35 6.29 11.79
CA LEU A 133 -9.31 5.33 11.21
C LEU A 133 -10.75 5.84 11.23
N LEU A 134 -10.98 7.09 11.68
CA LEU A 134 -12.30 7.73 11.63
C LEU A 134 -12.42 8.69 10.45
N ASP A 135 -13.57 8.70 9.79
CA ASP A 135 -13.93 9.68 8.77
C ASP A 135 -14.16 11.09 9.37
N GLY A 136 -14.46 12.07 8.51
CA GLY A 136 -14.76 13.44 8.93
C GLY A 136 -16.02 13.60 9.80
N TRP A 137 -16.83 12.55 9.92
CA TRP A 137 -18.02 12.49 10.78
C TRP A 137 -17.80 11.67 12.05
N GLY A 138 -16.60 11.12 12.26
CA GLY A 138 -16.25 10.36 13.46
C GLY A 138 -16.71 8.90 13.44
N ARG A 139 -16.96 8.33 12.26
CA ARG A 139 -17.32 6.91 12.08
C ARG A 139 -16.14 6.15 11.47
N ASP A 140 -16.09 4.85 11.72
CA ASP A 140 -15.03 3.99 11.20
C ASP A 140 -15.12 3.87 9.67
N PHE A 141 -13.95 3.78 9.04
CA PHE A 141 -13.88 3.36 7.64
C PHE A 141 -14.27 1.89 7.50
N ILE A 142 -14.94 1.58 6.38
CA ILE A 142 -15.48 0.27 6.10
C ILE A 142 -14.67 -0.37 4.98
N PRO A 143 -13.89 -1.40 5.29
CA PRO A 143 -13.11 -2.16 4.32
C PRO A 143 -14.02 -3.18 3.62
N GLU A 144 -13.85 -3.30 2.32
CA GLU A 144 -14.64 -4.15 1.43
C GLU A 144 -13.72 -4.83 0.43
N GLN A 145 -14.11 -5.99 -0.09
CA GLN A 145 -13.39 -6.67 -1.16
C GLN A 145 -14.31 -6.94 -2.36
N PRO A 146 -14.56 -5.93 -3.21
CA PRO A 146 -15.30 -6.11 -4.45
C PRO A 146 -14.55 -7.03 -5.43
N SER A 147 -15.28 -7.69 -6.33
CA SER A 147 -14.68 -8.49 -7.39
C SER A 147 -13.75 -7.64 -8.28
N GLY A 148 -12.52 -8.11 -8.51
CA GLY A 148 -11.52 -7.44 -9.35
C GLY A 148 -10.73 -6.32 -8.67
N ILE A 149 -11.08 -5.96 -7.43
CA ILE A 149 -10.36 -4.98 -6.61
C ILE A 149 -9.71 -5.74 -5.46
N ALA A 150 -8.47 -5.38 -5.10
CA ALA A 150 -7.80 -6.05 -3.99
C ALA A 150 -8.44 -5.66 -2.66
N MET A 151 -8.72 -4.37 -2.49
CA MET A 151 -9.48 -3.84 -1.37
C MET A 151 -10.07 -2.48 -1.70
N ARG A 152 -11.29 -2.22 -1.23
CA ARG A 152 -11.93 -0.91 -1.20
C ARG A 152 -12.07 -0.47 0.24
N ILE A 153 -11.81 0.81 0.52
CA ILE A 153 -12.10 1.42 1.82
C ILE A 153 -13.14 2.50 1.60
N ARG A 154 -14.23 2.46 2.39
CA ARG A 154 -15.40 3.32 2.23
C ARG A 154 -15.69 4.13 3.49
N SER A 155 -16.13 5.38 3.31
CA SER A 155 -16.90 6.14 4.30
C SER A 155 -18.30 6.37 3.75
N TYR A 156 -19.32 6.20 4.58
CA TYR A 156 -20.72 6.48 4.25
C TYR A 156 -21.05 7.98 4.16
N GLY A 157 -20.07 8.88 4.23
CA GLY A 157 -20.29 10.28 3.89
C GLY A 157 -21.34 11.02 4.75
N PRO A 158 -21.91 12.13 4.26
CA PRO A 158 -22.79 12.99 5.04
C PRO A 158 -24.01 12.30 5.66
N ASP A 159 -24.59 11.30 5.01
CA ASP A 159 -25.85 10.68 5.42
C ASP A 159 -25.64 9.46 6.33
N GLY A 160 -24.46 8.83 6.28
CA GLY A 160 -24.15 7.64 7.07
C GLY A 160 -24.85 6.39 6.62
N VAL A 161 -25.35 6.36 5.39
CA VAL A 161 -26.02 5.21 4.81
C VAL A 161 -25.14 4.65 3.71
N SER A 162 -25.03 3.32 3.65
CA SER A 162 -24.31 2.69 2.55
C SER A 162 -25.01 2.97 1.22
N GLY A 163 -24.29 3.60 0.30
CA GLY A 163 -24.75 3.94 -1.04
C GLY A 163 -23.77 3.50 -2.13
N THR A 164 -23.67 4.33 -3.16
CA THR A 164 -22.75 4.13 -4.29
C THR A 164 -21.54 5.06 -4.12
N CYS A 165 -20.34 4.49 -4.19
CA CYS A 165 -19.09 5.25 -4.19
C CYS A 165 -19.11 6.39 -5.22
N GLY A 166 -18.76 7.60 -4.79
CA GLY A 166 -18.67 8.79 -5.64
C GLY A 166 -19.94 9.63 -5.69
N ASN A 167 -21.02 9.23 -5.00
CA ASN A 167 -22.14 10.12 -4.70
C ASN A 167 -21.85 10.85 -3.38
N ASP A 168 -22.48 10.42 -2.29
CA ASP A 168 -22.22 10.80 -0.91
C ASP A 168 -21.18 9.89 -0.25
N ASP A 169 -21.15 8.60 -0.59
CA ASP A 169 -20.11 7.67 -0.18
C ASP A 169 -18.75 8.05 -0.78
N ILE A 170 -17.73 8.11 0.08
CA ILE A 170 -16.35 8.40 -0.31
C ILE A 170 -15.56 7.11 -0.24
N CYS A 171 -15.00 6.68 -1.37
CA CYS A 171 -14.29 5.42 -1.48
C CYS A 171 -12.89 5.61 -2.05
N ILE A 172 -11.98 4.75 -1.63
CA ILE A 172 -10.68 4.58 -2.29
C ILE A 172 -10.45 3.11 -2.59
N ASP A 173 -10.02 2.84 -3.82
CA ASP A 173 -9.76 1.50 -4.30
C ASP A 173 -8.26 1.22 -4.36
N ILE A 174 -7.91 -0.01 -3.98
CA ILE A 174 -6.59 -0.59 -4.11
C ILE A 174 -6.72 -1.79 -5.04
N PHE A 175 -6.05 -1.72 -6.18
CA PHE A 175 -6.11 -2.76 -7.20
C PHE A 175 -5.02 -3.82 -6.99
N TYR A 176 -5.25 -5.02 -7.54
CA TYR A 176 -4.30 -6.13 -7.40
C TYR A 176 -2.93 -5.83 -8.00
N ASP A 177 -2.87 -5.05 -9.08
CA ASP A 177 -1.63 -4.60 -9.73
C ASP A 177 -0.87 -3.52 -8.95
N GLU A 178 -1.51 -2.85 -7.99
CA GLU A 178 -0.84 -1.92 -7.07
C GLU A 178 -0.11 -2.63 -5.95
N ILE A 179 -0.58 -3.83 -5.57
CA ILE A 179 -0.07 -4.58 -4.41
C ILE A 179 0.66 -5.85 -4.77
N GLN A 180 0.53 -6.33 -6.01
CA GLN A 180 1.14 -7.56 -6.46
C GLN A 180 1.71 -7.41 -7.87
N ALA A 181 2.79 -8.14 -8.13
CA ALA A 181 3.38 -8.24 -9.46
C ALA A 181 3.85 -9.68 -9.72
N PHE A 182 3.79 -10.10 -10.97
CA PHE A 182 4.48 -11.32 -11.40
C PHE A 182 5.93 -11.01 -11.75
N VAL A 183 6.78 -12.04 -11.74
CA VAL A 183 8.21 -11.91 -11.99
C VAL A 183 8.55 -12.65 -13.27
N GLN A 184 9.26 -11.99 -14.16
CA GLN A 184 9.80 -12.59 -15.37
C GLN A 184 11.14 -11.97 -15.73
N GLY A 185 11.87 -12.60 -16.62
CA GLY A 185 13.17 -12.05 -17.01
C GLY A 185 13.98 -12.95 -17.90
N ASN A 186 15.07 -12.41 -18.41
CA ASN A 186 16.05 -13.16 -19.19
C ASN A 186 17.33 -13.40 -18.37
N THR A 187 18.10 -14.38 -18.81
CA THR A 187 19.32 -14.82 -18.16
C THR A 187 20.49 -14.85 -19.14
N TRP A 188 21.56 -14.13 -18.82
CA TRP A 188 22.73 -13.94 -19.68
C TRP A 188 24.03 -13.99 -18.87
N ASP A 189 25.15 -14.30 -19.51
CA ASP A 189 26.49 -14.10 -18.96
C ASP A 189 27.00 -12.69 -19.27
N GLU A 190 28.23 -12.38 -18.85
CA GLU A 190 28.78 -11.05 -19.08
C GLU A 190 29.06 -10.72 -20.54
N CYS A 191 29.19 -11.76 -21.36
CA CYS A 191 29.50 -11.69 -22.79
C CYS A 191 28.23 -11.68 -23.66
N GLY A 192 27.04 -11.66 -23.06
CA GLY A 192 25.77 -11.65 -23.78
C GLY A 192 25.32 -13.02 -24.28
N THR A 193 25.91 -14.11 -23.79
CA THR A 193 25.44 -15.47 -24.06
C THR A 193 24.34 -15.81 -23.08
N GLY A 194 23.25 -16.40 -23.55
CA GLY A 194 22.19 -16.88 -22.68
C GLY A 194 22.69 -17.96 -21.70
N LEU A 195 22.31 -17.85 -20.43
CA LEU A 195 22.63 -18.83 -19.40
C LEU A 195 21.39 -19.64 -19.02
N ALA A 196 21.50 -20.97 -19.09
CA ALA A 196 20.52 -21.89 -18.53
C ALA A 196 20.74 -22.05 -17.03
N PHE A 197 19.67 -21.92 -16.24
CA PHE A 197 19.67 -22.10 -14.80
C PHE A 197 18.86 -23.33 -14.41
N SER A 198 19.27 -23.96 -13.30
CA SER A 198 18.57 -25.14 -12.76
C SER A 198 17.31 -24.75 -11.96
N GLY A 199 17.30 -23.55 -11.38
CA GLY A 199 16.15 -22.98 -10.69
C GLY A 199 16.35 -21.52 -10.33
N ILE A 200 15.26 -20.76 -10.30
CA ILE A 200 15.21 -19.36 -9.87
C ILE A 200 14.28 -19.26 -8.67
N ARG A 201 14.84 -18.89 -7.53
CA ARG A 201 14.15 -18.68 -6.27
C ARG A 201 13.76 -17.21 -6.12
N VAL A 202 12.47 -16.97 -6.01
CA VAL A 202 11.90 -15.67 -5.64
C VAL A 202 11.55 -15.73 -4.15
N TYR A 203 12.20 -14.91 -3.34
CA TYR A 203 11.90 -14.71 -1.92
C TYR A 203 10.97 -13.51 -1.77
N TYR A 204 9.94 -13.68 -0.95
CA TYR A 204 8.91 -12.68 -0.71
C TYR A 204 8.34 -12.81 0.71
N PRO A 205 7.90 -11.70 1.33
CA PRO A 205 7.23 -11.76 2.60
C PRO A 205 5.83 -12.36 2.43
N ARG A 206 5.38 -13.11 3.42
CA ARG A 206 4.00 -13.52 3.60
C ARG A 206 3.70 -13.62 5.09
N ASN A 207 2.71 -12.88 5.54
CA ASN A 207 2.33 -12.81 6.96
C ASN A 207 3.51 -12.47 7.89
N GLY A 208 4.44 -11.63 7.43
CA GLY A 208 5.64 -11.24 8.17
C GLY A 208 6.76 -12.30 8.23
N THR A 209 6.66 -13.38 7.47
CA THR A 209 7.73 -14.38 7.28
C THR A 209 8.22 -14.39 5.84
N ILE A 210 9.49 -14.71 5.62
CA ILE A 210 10.02 -14.86 4.28
C ILE A 210 9.72 -16.28 3.77
N LEU A 211 9.02 -16.35 2.64
CA LEU A 211 8.84 -17.58 1.87
C LEU A 211 9.67 -17.51 0.59
N ASN A 212 9.82 -18.64 -0.09
CA ASN A 212 10.40 -18.68 -1.42
C ASN A 212 9.56 -19.52 -2.38
N TYR A 213 9.68 -19.20 -3.68
CA TYR A 213 9.09 -19.95 -4.77
C TYR A 213 10.16 -20.21 -5.83
N THR A 214 10.30 -21.46 -6.26
CA THR A 214 11.29 -21.85 -7.28
C THR A 214 10.62 -22.02 -8.64
N VAL A 215 11.09 -21.28 -9.63
CA VAL A 215 10.78 -21.47 -11.05
C VAL A 215 11.90 -22.29 -11.67
N ASN A 216 11.57 -23.39 -12.33
CA ASN A 216 12.54 -24.16 -13.11
C ASN A 216 12.38 -23.78 -14.58
N PRO A 217 13.28 -22.98 -15.17
CA PRO A 217 13.12 -22.49 -16.54
C PRO A 217 13.32 -23.58 -17.62
N ALA A 218 13.45 -24.86 -17.26
CA ALA A 218 13.60 -25.99 -18.19
C ALA A 218 14.69 -25.76 -19.27
N GLY A 219 15.81 -25.13 -18.90
CA GLY A 219 16.89 -24.82 -19.84
C GLY A 219 16.67 -23.59 -20.72
N ALA A 220 15.58 -22.84 -20.52
CA ALA A 220 15.31 -21.61 -21.23
C ALA A 220 16.13 -20.42 -20.71
N LEU A 221 16.43 -19.49 -21.63
CA LEU A 221 17.09 -18.20 -21.36
C LEU A 221 16.14 -17.15 -20.78
N PHE A 222 14.87 -17.52 -20.63
CA PHE A 222 13.80 -16.70 -20.10
C PHE A 222 13.10 -17.48 -18.99
N PHE A 223 12.79 -16.78 -17.91
CA PHE A 223 11.98 -17.31 -16.83
C PHE A 223 10.75 -16.43 -16.63
N THR A 224 9.66 -17.07 -16.22
CA THR A 224 8.44 -16.37 -15.86
C THR A 224 7.73 -17.15 -14.76
N THR A 225 7.06 -16.43 -13.87
CA THR A 225 6.15 -17.03 -12.88
C THR A 225 4.75 -17.21 -13.46
N CYS A 226 4.57 -16.92 -14.75
CA CYS A 226 3.36 -17.19 -15.51
C CYS A 226 3.48 -18.49 -16.31
N THR A 227 2.42 -19.28 -16.29
CA THR A 227 2.18 -20.34 -17.27
C THR A 227 1.28 -19.80 -18.38
N THR A 228 0.98 -20.62 -19.39
CA THR A 228 0.01 -20.29 -20.45
C THR A 228 -1.41 -20.06 -19.92
N ALA A 229 -1.71 -20.47 -18.68
CA ALA A 229 -3.06 -20.39 -18.10
C ALA A 229 -3.14 -19.48 -16.85
N THR A 230 -2.05 -19.33 -16.08
CA THR A 230 -2.10 -18.62 -14.79
C THR A 230 -0.77 -17.94 -14.45
N CYS A 231 -0.82 -16.70 -13.97
CA CYS A 231 0.33 -16.01 -13.40
C CYS A 231 0.36 -16.17 -11.89
N ARG A 232 1.49 -16.63 -11.34
CA ARG A 232 1.78 -16.47 -9.91
C ARG A 232 2.30 -15.06 -9.68
N THR A 233 1.59 -14.32 -8.84
CA THR A 233 1.94 -12.97 -8.40
C THR A 233 2.57 -13.01 -7.00
N PHE A 234 3.32 -11.96 -6.69
CA PHE A 234 4.02 -11.77 -5.42
C PHE A 234 3.73 -10.36 -4.91
N PRO A 235 3.69 -10.15 -3.59
CA PRO A 235 3.49 -8.82 -3.05
C PRO A 235 4.58 -7.86 -3.50
N ILE A 236 4.23 -6.58 -3.62
CA ILE A 236 5.21 -5.49 -3.78
C ILE A 236 6.12 -5.41 -2.55
N GLY A 237 7.25 -4.70 -2.65
CA GLY A 237 8.19 -4.52 -1.54
C GLY A 237 9.41 -5.44 -1.55
N VAL A 238 9.89 -5.77 -0.34
CA VAL A 238 11.18 -6.45 -0.11
C VAL A 238 11.16 -7.82 -0.78
N ARG A 239 11.91 -7.96 -1.87
CA ARG A 239 12.02 -9.21 -2.63
C ARG A 239 13.49 -9.49 -2.92
N LYS A 240 13.89 -10.75 -2.80
CA LYS A 240 15.19 -11.21 -3.29
C LYS A 240 14.95 -12.22 -4.38
N ILE A 241 15.73 -12.15 -5.44
CA ILE A 241 15.70 -13.15 -6.50
C ILE A 241 17.09 -13.76 -6.58
N MET A 242 17.13 -15.08 -6.51
CA MET A 242 18.34 -15.87 -6.51
C MET A 242 18.25 -16.91 -7.61
N ALA A 243 19.29 -17.05 -8.41
CA ALA A 243 19.35 -18.06 -9.45
C ALA A 243 20.42 -19.11 -9.11
N ASP A 244 20.07 -20.39 -9.29
CA ASP A 244 20.93 -21.54 -9.02
C ASP A 244 21.53 -22.07 -10.32
N LEU A 245 22.85 -21.94 -10.43
CA LEU A 245 23.65 -22.44 -11.54
C LEU A 245 24.17 -23.84 -11.19
N ASN A 246 23.44 -24.88 -11.60
CA ASN A 246 23.92 -26.27 -11.68
C ASN A 246 24.85 -26.70 -10.52
N GLY A 247 24.48 -26.41 -9.27
CA GLY A 247 25.22 -26.85 -8.07
C GLY A 247 26.48 -26.05 -7.69
N ASN A 248 26.81 -24.95 -8.38
CA ASN A 248 28.03 -24.14 -8.15
C ASN A 248 27.77 -22.78 -7.48
N GLY A 249 26.72 -22.68 -6.68
CA GLY A 249 26.46 -21.52 -5.82
C GLY A 249 25.35 -20.60 -6.30
N VAL A 250 24.78 -19.90 -5.33
CA VAL A 250 23.58 -19.09 -5.49
C VAL A 250 23.99 -17.63 -5.71
N TYR A 251 23.57 -17.03 -6.83
CA TYR A 251 23.85 -15.62 -7.13
C TYR A 251 22.55 -14.83 -7.09
N GLY A 252 22.53 -13.67 -6.41
CA GLY A 252 21.39 -12.76 -6.44
C GLY A 252 21.47 -11.60 -5.45
N GLU A 253 21.31 -10.37 -5.96
CA GLU A 253 20.94 -9.18 -5.19
C GLU A 253 19.98 -8.29 -6.00
N ALA A 254 18.79 -8.06 -5.45
CA ALA A 254 17.92 -6.95 -5.80
C ALA A 254 17.39 -6.39 -4.48
N SER A 255 18.25 -5.66 -3.77
CA SER A 255 17.88 -4.82 -2.64
C SER A 255 18.32 -3.40 -2.97
N ALA A 256 17.45 -2.44 -2.74
CA ALA A 256 17.79 -1.02 -2.79
C ALA A 256 18.75 -0.70 -1.64
N ASN A 257 20.07 -0.94 -1.84
CA ASN A 257 21.24 -0.21 -1.29
C ASN A 257 22.55 -1.07 -1.22
N GLU A 258 23.00 -1.61 -2.36
CA GLU A 258 24.40 -2.01 -2.73
C GLU A 258 25.18 -3.09 -1.92
N PRO A 259 26.25 -3.75 -2.44
CA PRO A 259 26.86 -3.75 -3.78
C PRO A 259 27.07 -5.17 -4.38
N ASN A 260 26.19 -5.64 -5.26
CA ASN A 260 26.48 -6.57 -6.38
C ASN A 260 25.34 -6.46 -7.41
N HIS A 261 25.46 -5.50 -8.32
CA HIS A 261 24.34 -4.92 -9.05
C HIS A 261 23.61 -5.88 -10.01
N PHE A 262 22.30 -6.09 -9.77
CA PHE A 262 21.30 -6.27 -10.82
C PHE A 262 20.35 -5.07 -10.81
N ILE A 263 20.29 -4.33 -11.91
CA ILE A 263 19.42 -3.15 -12.05
C ILE A 263 17.98 -3.64 -12.18
N VAL A 264 17.15 -3.33 -11.18
CA VAL A 264 15.72 -3.62 -11.18
C VAL A 264 14.95 -2.31 -11.28
N ILE A 265 14.26 -2.11 -12.41
CA ILE A 265 13.25 -1.06 -12.57
C ILE A 265 11.92 -1.77 -12.78
N SER A 266 10.96 -1.56 -11.89
CA SER A 266 9.56 -1.79 -12.20
C SER A 266 8.68 -0.80 -11.46
N ASN A 267 7.93 -0.04 -12.25
CA ASN A 267 6.87 0.88 -11.83
C ASN A 267 5.50 0.38 -12.34
N GLY A 268 5.29 -0.94 -12.48
CA GLY A 268 4.08 -1.52 -13.08
C GLY A 268 3.76 -2.98 -12.71
N PRO A 269 2.71 -3.60 -13.29
CA PRO A 269 2.16 -4.91 -12.91
C PRO A 269 3.09 -6.11 -13.14
N ALA A 270 4.20 -5.88 -13.83
CA ALA A 270 5.21 -6.87 -14.16
C ALA A 270 6.58 -6.38 -13.67
N VAL A 271 7.33 -7.25 -13.00
CA VAL A 271 8.75 -7.02 -12.74
C VAL A 271 9.54 -7.82 -13.77
N SER A 272 10.07 -7.13 -14.78
CA SER A 272 10.96 -7.70 -15.78
C SER A 272 12.42 -7.51 -15.37
N LEU A 273 13.20 -8.59 -15.38
CA LEU A 273 14.56 -8.63 -14.86
C LEU A 273 15.54 -9.19 -15.87
N ASN A 274 16.78 -8.70 -15.88
CA ASN A 274 17.87 -9.35 -16.59
C ASN A 274 18.91 -9.81 -15.56
N LEU A 275 19.09 -11.12 -15.46
CA LEU A 275 20.11 -11.73 -14.62
C LEU A 275 21.39 -11.88 -15.46
N LYS A 276 22.46 -11.21 -15.04
CA LYS A 276 23.80 -11.19 -15.67
C LYS A 276 24.85 -11.86 -14.76
N ARG A 277 25.43 -12.98 -15.17
CA ARG A 277 26.58 -13.54 -14.43
C ARG A 277 27.85 -12.73 -14.74
N LEU A 278 28.57 -12.27 -13.72
CA LEU A 278 29.91 -11.66 -13.90
C LEU A 278 30.98 -12.74 -14.09
N GLY A 279 31.92 -12.51 -15.00
CA GLY A 279 33.01 -13.41 -15.35
C GLY A 279 34.21 -12.63 -15.88
N ASN A 280 35.08 -13.30 -16.64
CA ASN A 280 36.01 -12.60 -17.52
C ASN A 280 35.65 -13.06 -18.94
N CYS A 281 35.20 -12.15 -19.80
CA CYS A 281 35.14 -12.40 -21.23
C CYS A 281 36.57 -12.54 -21.73
N THR A 282 37.06 -13.78 -21.84
CA THR A 282 38.21 -14.04 -22.71
C THR A 282 37.73 -13.71 -24.12
N SER A 283 38.25 -12.61 -24.67
CA SER A 283 38.02 -12.18 -26.04
C SER A 283 38.46 -13.27 -27.02
N GLY A 284 37.55 -14.17 -27.33
CA GLY A 284 37.69 -15.12 -28.42
C GLY A 284 37.06 -14.51 -29.67
N SER A 285 37.80 -13.64 -30.35
CA SER A 285 37.59 -13.44 -31.79
C SER A 285 37.77 -14.80 -32.49
N PRO A 286 36.96 -15.11 -33.51
CA PRO A 286 37.14 -14.50 -34.82
C PRO A 286 36.03 -13.50 -35.20
#